data_AF-A0A4Q4U9P8-F1
#
_entry.id   AF-A0A4Q4U9P8-F1
#
_cell.length_a   1.000
_cell.length_b   1.000
_cell.length_c   1.000
_cell.angle_alpha   90.00
_cell.angle_beta   90.00
_cell.angle_gamma   90.00
#
_symmetry.space_group_name_H-M   'P 1'
#
loop_
_entity.id
_entity.type
_entity.pdbx_description
1 polymer ?
#
loop_
_entity_poly.entity_id
_entity_poly.type
_entity_poly.pdbx_seq_one_letter_code
_entity_poly.pdbx_strand_id
1 'polypeptide(L)'
;MAESDITFGVEFEFLVDIDKLLSLRAEEANAVNISSIPIPSTSPTIKTIKVANIVKNRLEEAGLSPVQVTKELYIALRDNAELECTTWVVKRDITVRKRIGDMQYAGMEVASPVLPNTPKGYEELAKAVKAICQLETVLFNDSCGLHVHVGRGNAGIELLPLQKFTCLLLLGGERILDNVHPVHRRDQWPCFRTSTDTKLARLKIDREEVEARAEGAGAPWLRACDLENDPCRIKTQVQYLWKAKSTIELGQWLKGVDMRRTVYDVRQKGGASENRRLEYKRTIEFRQGDGDLSDEDYPAAWVKVATGILAWAFDADLETFGRTIQEVKDAIDQEKQVSKLLKSIGIPEDAISVMEARAKRMKS
;
A
#
# COMPACT_ATOMS: atom_id res chain seq x y z
N MET A 1 12.42 15.67 -18.79
CA MET A 1 12.67 14.81 -17.62
C MET A 1 12.40 13.39 -18.08
N ALA A 2 13.33 12.45 -17.87
CA ALA A 2 13.07 11.05 -18.19
C ALA A 2 11.84 10.59 -17.39
N GLU A 3 10.93 9.83 -18.00
CA GLU A 3 9.84 9.21 -17.26
C GLU A 3 10.45 8.37 -16.13
N SER A 4 9.97 8.58 -14.90
CA SER A 4 10.47 7.81 -13.76
C SER A 4 10.08 6.34 -13.96
N ASP A 5 11.04 5.42 -13.85
CA ASP A 5 10.79 3.98 -13.89
C ASP A 5 9.87 3.49 -12.75
N ILE A 6 9.52 4.36 -11.79
CA ILE A 6 8.60 4.04 -10.70
C ILE A 6 7.20 3.80 -11.25
N THR A 7 6.63 2.67 -10.88
CA THR A 7 5.26 2.27 -11.16
C THR A 7 4.50 2.10 -9.86
N PHE A 8 3.17 2.18 -9.92
CA PHE A 8 2.33 1.90 -8.77
C PHE A 8 1.18 0.97 -9.12
N GLY A 9 0.62 0.30 -8.10
CA GLY A 9 -0.68 -0.35 -8.15
C GLY A 9 -1.47 0.03 -6.91
N VAL A 10 -2.79 -0.03 -6.98
CA VAL A 10 -3.67 0.29 -5.86
C VAL A 10 -4.66 -0.84 -5.60
N GLU A 11 -5.01 -1.04 -4.34
CA GLU A 11 -6.10 -1.91 -3.91
C GLU A 11 -7.06 -1.06 -3.07
N PHE A 12 -8.31 -0.95 -3.54
CA PHE A 12 -9.40 -0.24 -2.87
C PHE A 12 -10.31 -1.23 -2.18
N GLU A 13 -10.40 -1.18 -0.86
CA GLU A 13 -11.31 -1.98 -0.07
C GLU A 13 -12.58 -1.17 0.27
N PHE A 14 -13.76 -1.78 0.12
CA PHE A 14 -15.03 -1.12 0.44
C PHE A 14 -16.13 -2.13 0.74
N LEU A 15 -17.25 -1.65 1.28
CA LEU A 15 -18.44 -2.45 1.57
C LEU A 15 -19.53 -2.15 0.55
N VAL A 16 -20.31 -3.16 0.21
CA VAL A 16 -21.50 -3.03 -0.64
C VAL A 16 -22.67 -3.73 0.04
N ASP A 17 -23.82 -3.05 0.18
CA ASP A 17 -25.08 -3.71 0.58
C ASP A 17 -25.54 -4.64 -0.53
N ILE A 18 -25.46 -5.94 -0.27
CA ILE A 18 -25.68 -6.99 -1.27
C ILE A 18 -27.14 -6.99 -1.73
N ASP A 19 -28.07 -7.09 -0.79
CA ASP A 19 -29.48 -7.30 -1.13
C ASP A 19 -30.08 -6.03 -1.76
N LYS A 20 -29.70 -4.86 -1.25
CA LYS A 20 -30.12 -3.59 -1.84
C LYS A 20 -29.57 -3.41 -3.25
N LEU A 21 -28.28 -3.65 -3.49
CA LEU A 21 -27.70 -3.50 -4.83
C LEU A 21 -28.31 -4.47 -5.85
N LEU A 22 -28.48 -5.73 -5.46
CA LEU A 22 -29.09 -6.74 -6.33
C LEU A 22 -30.56 -6.42 -6.65
N SER A 23 -31.29 -5.78 -5.72
CA SER A 23 -32.66 -5.31 -6.00
C SER A 23 -32.69 -4.12 -6.97
N LEU A 24 -31.76 -3.17 -6.82
CA LEU A 24 -31.67 -1.98 -7.68
C LEU A 24 -31.22 -2.34 -9.10
N ARG A 25 -30.39 -3.38 -9.23
CA ARG A 25 -29.76 -3.81 -10.48
C ARG A 25 -30.14 -5.25 -10.85
N ALA A 26 -31.43 -5.58 -10.72
CA ALA A 26 -31.93 -6.94 -10.93
C ALA A 26 -31.63 -7.49 -12.34
N GLU A 27 -31.75 -6.65 -13.38
CA GLU A 27 -31.46 -7.05 -14.76
C GLU A 27 -29.97 -7.41 -14.95
N GLU A 28 -29.06 -6.54 -14.52
CA GLU A 28 -27.61 -6.79 -14.55
C GLU A 28 -27.26 -8.05 -13.73
N ALA A 29 -27.84 -8.20 -12.55
CA ALA A 29 -27.64 -9.35 -11.66
C ALA A 29 -28.14 -10.67 -12.26
N ASN A 30 -29.15 -10.64 -13.13
CA ASN A 30 -29.71 -11.82 -13.79
C ASN A 30 -28.98 -12.18 -15.09
N ALA A 31 -28.31 -11.22 -15.72
CA ALA A 31 -27.48 -11.44 -16.90
C ALA A 31 -26.17 -12.21 -16.59
N VAL A 32 -25.72 -12.24 -15.32
CA VAL A 32 -24.50 -12.96 -14.92
C VAL A 32 -24.68 -14.47 -15.10
N ASN A 33 -23.92 -15.06 -16.02
CA ASN A 33 -23.93 -16.51 -16.23
C ASN A 33 -23.20 -17.25 -15.09
N ILE A 34 -24.00 -17.86 -14.22
CA ILE A 34 -23.54 -18.68 -13.08
C ILE A 34 -23.86 -20.17 -13.26
N SER A 35 -24.37 -20.58 -14.42
CA SER A 35 -24.92 -21.93 -14.65
C SER A 35 -23.88 -23.07 -14.52
N SER A 36 -22.59 -22.75 -14.63
CA SER A 36 -21.47 -23.68 -14.47
C SER A 36 -21.03 -23.92 -13.02
N ILE A 37 -21.63 -23.22 -12.05
CA ILE A 37 -21.24 -23.30 -10.63
C ILE A 37 -22.19 -24.26 -9.89
N PRO A 38 -21.68 -25.36 -9.28
CA PRO A 38 -22.51 -26.36 -8.60
C PRO A 38 -22.92 -25.90 -7.18
N ILE A 39 -23.51 -24.71 -7.04
CA ILE A 39 -23.90 -24.11 -5.76
C ILE A 39 -25.31 -23.50 -5.91
N PRO A 40 -26.19 -23.57 -4.88
CA PRO A 40 -27.52 -22.96 -4.94
C PRO A 40 -27.46 -21.46 -5.27
N SER A 41 -28.40 -20.98 -6.08
CA SER A 41 -28.49 -19.56 -6.48
C SER A 41 -28.68 -18.59 -5.30
N THR A 42 -29.22 -19.08 -4.19
CA THR A 42 -29.40 -18.34 -2.93
C THR A 42 -28.13 -18.27 -2.08
N SER A 43 -27.06 -18.95 -2.47
CA SER A 43 -25.80 -18.97 -1.73
C SER A 43 -25.18 -17.56 -1.63
N PRO A 44 -24.62 -17.19 -0.46
CA PRO A 44 -23.87 -15.94 -0.31
C PRO A 44 -22.75 -15.76 -1.35
N THR A 45 -22.14 -16.87 -1.81
CA THR A 45 -21.11 -16.84 -2.85
C THR A 45 -21.67 -16.38 -4.18
N ILE A 46 -22.83 -16.88 -4.60
CA ILE A 46 -23.50 -16.47 -5.85
C ILE A 46 -23.89 -15.00 -5.79
N LYS A 47 -24.44 -14.54 -4.65
CA LYS A 47 -24.76 -13.12 -4.46
C LYS A 47 -23.51 -12.24 -4.57
N THR A 48 -22.40 -12.66 -3.96
CA THR A 48 -21.10 -11.94 -4.04
C THR A 48 -20.60 -11.88 -5.49
N ILE A 49 -20.70 -12.98 -6.25
CA ILE A 49 -20.32 -13.01 -7.67
C ILE A 49 -21.14 -12.00 -8.48
N LYS A 50 -22.46 -11.94 -8.26
CA LYS A 50 -23.32 -10.97 -8.94
C LYS A 50 -22.93 -9.53 -8.60
N VAL A 51 -22.70 -9.23 -7.32
CA VAL A 51 -22.19 -7.92 -6.88
C VAL A 51 -20.86 -7.58 -7.55
N ALA A 52 -19.90 -8.52 -7.59
CA ALA A 52 -18.61 -8.31 -8.24
C ALA A 52 -18.74 -7.98 -9.74
N ASN A 53 -19.69 -8.62 -10.44
CA ASN A 53 -19.95 -8.33 -11.84
C ASN A 53 -20.60 -6.94 -12.04
N ILE A 54 -21.47 -6.49 -11.13
CA ILE A 54 -22.01 -5.11 -11.17
C ILE A 54 -20.87 -4.09 -10.97
N VAL A 55 -19.99 -4.33 -10.00
CA VAL A 55 -18.80 -3.47 -9.77
C VAL A 55 -17.91 -3.45 -11.02
N LYS A 56 -17.65 -4.62 -11.63
CA LYS A 56 -16.91 -4.72 -12.90
C LYS A 56 -17.53 -3.84 -13.99
N ASN A 57 -18.84 -3.96 -14.21
CA ASN A 57 -19.53 -3.18 -15.25
C ASN A 57 -19.40 -1.67 -15.01
N ARG A 58 -19.49 -1.22 -13.75
CA ARG A 58 -19.32 0.19 -13.39
C ARG A 58 -17.91 0.72 -13.67
N LEU A 59 -16.89 -0.09 -13.41
CA LEU A 59 -15.51 0.25 -13.76
C LEU A 59 -15.33 0.35 -15.29
N GLU A 60 -15.93 -0.58 -16.05
CA GLU A 60 -15.90 -0.54 -17.52
C GLU A 60 -16.65 0.67 -18.09
N GLU A 61 -17.82 1.01 -17.55
CA GLU A 61 -18.59 2.22 -17.91
C GLU A 61 -17.80 3.52 -17.62
N ALA A 62 -16.96 3.53 -16.59
CA ALA A 62 -16.05 4.63 -16.29
C ALA A 62 -14.83 4.71 -17.24
N GLY A 63 -14.73 3.79 -18.19
CA GLY A 63 -13.67 3.73 -19.19
C GLY A 63 -12.41 3.01 -18.73
N LEU A 64 -12.48 2.19 -17.67
CA LEU A 64 -11.39 1.30 -17.28
C LEU A 64 -11.45 0.02 -18.10
N SER A 65 -10.32 -0.43 -18.62
CA SER A 65 -10.25 -1.64 -19.43
C SER A 65 -8.82 -2.18 -19.49
N PRO A 66 -8.62 -3.51 -19.46
CA PRO A 66 -9.62 -4.54 -19.16
C PRO A 66 -10.00 -4.56 -17.67
N VAL A 67 -11.20 -5.05 -17.37
CA VAL A 67 -11.68 -5.32 -15.99
C VAL A 67 -12.18 -6.76 -15.92
N GLN A 68 -11.86 -7.47 -14.84
CA GLN A 68 -12.34 -8.83 -14.61
C GLN A 68 -12.75 -9.06 -13.15
N VAL A 69 -13.56 -10.08 -12.93
CA VAL A 69 -13.84 -10.62 -11.60
C VAL A 69 -12.89 -11.79 -11.34
N THR A 70 -12.24 -11.82 -10.17
CA THR A 70 -11.29 -12.90 -9.85
C THR A 70 -11.94 -14.28 -9.92
N LYS A 71 -11.21 -15.23 -10.50
CA LYS A 71 -11.62 -16.64 -10.56
C LYS A 71 -11.61 -17.34 -9.20
N GLU A 72 -10.97 -16.75 -8.19
CA GLU A 72 -11.00 -17.30 -6.82
C GLU A 72 -12.42 -17.31 -6.24
N LEU A 73 -13.29 -16.37 -6.66
CA LEU A 73 -14.71 -16.38 -6.30
C LEU A 73 -15.46 -17.60 -6.83
N TYR A 74 -14.97 -18.18 -7.91
CA TYR A 74 -15.50 -19.37 -8.57
C TYR A 74 -14.77 -20.65 -8.12
N ILE A 75 -13.90 -20.57 -7.10
CA ILE A 75 -13.05 -21.68 -6.63
C ILE A 75 -12.13 -22.20 -7.75
N ALA A 76 -11.72 -21.31 -8.66
CA ALA A 76 -10.82 -21.60 -9.77
C ALA A 76 -9.48 -20.86 -9.59
N LEU A 77 -8.47 -21.28 -10.35
CA LEU A 77 -7.17 -20.61 -10.35
C LEU A 77 -7.29 -19.21 -10.97
N ARG A 78 -6.51 -18.27 -10.41
CA ARG A 78 -6.37 -16.91 -10.94
C ARG A 78 -5.91 -16.93 -12.39
N ASP A 79 -6.39 -15.95 -13.15
CA ASP A 79 -5.97 -15.74 -14.52
C ASP A 79 -4.54 -15.21 -14.60
N ASN A 80 -3.85 -15.50 -15.71
CA ASN A 80 -2.51 -14.97 -15.94
C ASN A 80 -2.50 -13.44 -15.88
N ALA A 81 -3.53 -12.77 -16.41
CA ALA A 81 -3.64 -11.31 -16.36
C ALA A 81 -3.73 -10.76 -14.92
N GLU A 82 -4.38 -11.48 -14.01
CA GLU A 82 -4.40 -11.12 -12.58
C GLU A 82 -3.04 -11.38 -11.92
N LEU A 83 -2.39 -12.50 -12.23
CA LEU A 83 -1.06 -12.83 -11.70
C LEU A 83 0.03 -11.88 -12.20
N GLU A 84 -0.10 -11.41 -13.43
CA GLU A 84 0.81 -10.45 -14.09
C GLU A 84 0.42 -8.99 -13.82
N CYS A 85 -0.71 -8.75 -13.13
CA CYS A 85 -1.20 -7.41 -12.79
C CYS A 85 -1.39 -6.52 -14.04
N THR A 86 -2.00 -7.06 -15.10
CA THR A 86 -2.23 -6.36 -16.37
C THR A 86 -3.69 -5.94 -16.60
N THR A 87 -4.56 -6.22 -15.64
CA THR A 87 -5.99 -5.92 -15.71
C THR A 87 -6.50 -5.42 -14.37
N TRP A 88 -7.60 -4.65 -14.37
CA TRP A 88 -8.33 -4.33 -13.16
C TRP A 88 -9.05 -5.59 -12.66
N VAL A 89 -8.97 -5.87 -11.36
CA VAL A 89 -9.54 -7.09 -10.77
C VAL A 89 -10.48 -6.73 -9.63
N VAL A 90 -11.73 -7.17 -9.74
CA VAL A 90 -12.71 -7.14 -8.65
C VAL A 90 -12.63 -8.44 -7.87
N LYS A 91 -12.44 -8.33 -6.55
CA LYS A 91 -12.31 -9.45 -5.61
C LYS A 91 -13.25 -9.27 -4.42
N ARG A 92 -13.40 -10.36 -3.65
CA ARG A 92 -13.98 -10.28 -2.31
C ARG A 92 -12.84 -10.20 -1.30
N ASP A 93 -12.93 -9.21 -0.43
CA ASP A 93 -12.07 -9.16 0.75
C ASP A 93 -12.84 -9.64 1.97
N ILE A 94 -12.35 -10.72 2.60
CA ILE A 94 -13.00 -11.32 3.77
C ILE A 94 -12.61 -10.64 5.08
N THR A 95 -11.62 -9.75 5.09
CA THR A 95 -11.16 -8.98 6.24
C THR A 95 -11.95 -7.67 6.38
N VAL A 96 -12.46 -7.15 5.26
CA VAL A 96 -13.41 -6.03 5.21
C VAL A 96 -14.79 -6.53 5.62
N ARG A 97 -15.29 -6.04 6.77
CA ARG A 97 -16.54 -6.53 7.35
C ARG A 97 -17.33 -5.43 8.02
N LYS A 98 -18.65 -5.52 7.84
CA LYS A 98 -19.63 -4.85 8.69
C LYS A 98 -20.82 -5.78 8.86
N ARG A 99 -21.29 -5.94 10.10
CA ARG A 99 -22.60 -6.55 10.38
C ARG A 99 -23.43 -5.49 11.11
N ILE A 100 -24.51 -5.02 10.51
CA ILE A 100 -25.49 -4.14 11.15
C ILE A 100 -26.86 -4.80 11.01
N GLY A 101 -27.42 -5.30 12.11
CA GLY A 101 -28.72 -5.98 12.10
C GLY A 101 -28.77 -7.13 11.08
N ASP A 102 -29.84 -7.17 10.28
CA ASP A 102 -30.08 -8.18 9.24
C ASP A 102 -29.41 -7.86 7.87
N MET A 103 -28.74 -6.70 7.72
CA MET A 103 -28.13 -6.30 6.45
C MET A 103 -26.84 -7.09 6.16
N GLN A 104 -26.79 -7.75 5.00
CA GLN A 104 -25.60 -8.43 4.50
C GLN A 104 -24.74 -7.50 3.63
N TYR A 105 -23.60 -7.07 4.15
CA TYR A 105 -22.58 -6.37 3.37
C TYR A 105 -21.55 -7.35 2.82
N ALA A 106 -21.16 -7.16 1.55
CA ALA A 106 -19.98 -7.78 0.96
C ALA A 106 -18.79 -6.84 1.12
N GLY A 107 -17.71 -7.34 1.72
CA GLY A 107 -16.38 -6.74 1.59
C GLY A 107 -15.85 -6.99 0.19
N MET A 108 -15.58 -5.92 -0.55
CA MET A 108 -15.10 -5.94 -1.92
C MET A 108 -13.72 -5.29 -1.98
N GLU A 109 -12.89 -5.75 -2.91
CA GLU A 109 -11.61 -5.14 -3.25
C GLU A 109 -11.57 -4.91 -4.77
N VAL A 110 -11.09 -3.73 -5.18
CA VAL A 110 -10.72 -3.45 -6.58
C VAL A 110 -9.22 -3.22 -6.63
N ALA A 111 -8.51 -4.11 -7.33
CA ALA A 111 -7.07 -4.01 -7.55
C ALA A 111 -6.77 -3.50 -8.96
N SER A 112 -5.86 -2.54 -9.08
CA SER A 112 -5.42 -2.00 -10.38
C SER A 112 -4.41 -2.91 -11.07
N PRO A 113 -4.22 -2.76 -12.39
CA PRO A 113 -2.99 -3.20 -13.04
C PRO A 113 -1.78 -2.40 -12.52
N VAL A 114 -0.58 -2.75 -12.98
CA VAL A 114 0.61 -1.90 -12.81
C VAL A 114 0.43 -0.62 -13.63
N LEU A 115 0.22 0.50 -12.94
CA LEU A 115 0.04 1.81 -13.52
C LEU A 115 1.37 2.59 -13.57
N PRO A 116 1.60 3.37 -14.64
CA PRO A 116 2.77 4.25 -14.73
C PRO A 116 2.61 5.44 -13.78
N ASN A 117 3.71 5.92 -13.17
CA ASN A 117 3.73 7.15 -12.40
C ASN A 117 3.72 8.40 -13.32
N THR A 118 2.66 8.54 -14.12
CA THR A 118 2.46 9.60 -15.11
C THR A 118 1.00 10.08 -15.08
N PRO A 119 0.66 11.23 -15.70
CA PRO A 119 -0.72 11.73 -15.71
C PRO A 119 -1.75 10.70 -16.15
N LYS A 120 -1.41 9.80 -17.09
CA LYS A 120 -2.28 8.71 -17.54
C LYS A 120 -2.61 7.72 -16.41
N GLY A 121 -1.63 7.33 -15.61
CA GLY A 121 -1.87 6.43 -14.46
C GLY A 121 -2.75 7.08 -13.40
N TYR A 122 -2.58 8.38 -13.15
CA TYR A 122 -3.44 9.13 -12.23
C TYR A 122 -4.86 9.36 -12.78
N GLU A 123 -5.03 9.45 -14.09
CA GLU A 123 -6.36 9.50 -14.72
C GLU A 123 -7.11 8.17 -14.52
N GLU A 124 -6.45 7.03 -14.70
CA GLU A 124 -7.04 5.71 -14.42
C GLU A 124 -7.39 5.55 -12.92
N LEU A 125 -6.50 6.00 -12.03
CA LEU A 125 -6.77 6.04 -10.59
C LEU A 125 -8.05 6.85 -10.28
N ALA A 126 -8.17 8.05 -10.85
CA ALA A 126 -9.32 8.92 -10.63
C ALA A 126 -10.63 8.32 -11.17
N LYS A 127 -10.58 7.66 -12.33
CA LYS A 127 -11.73 6.91 -12.88
C LYS A 127 -12.19 5.81 -11.93
N ALA A 128 -11.26 5.05 -11.36
CA ALA A 128 -11.58 3.98 -10.41
C ALA A 128 -12.21 4.52 -9.12
N VAL A 129 -11.61 5.55 -8.51
CA VAL A 129 -12.14 6.21 -7.31
C VAL A 129 -13.57 6.69 -7.56
N LYS A 130 -13.78 7.44 -8.65
CA LYS A 130 -15.10 7.95 -9.02
C LYS A 130 -16.12 6.84 -9.24
N ALA A 131 -15.75 5.79 -9.97
CA ALA A 131 -16.63 4.66 -10.24
C ALA A 131 -17.07 3.94 -8.95
N ILE A 132 -16.15 3.77 -7.99
CA ILE A 132 -16.45 3.15 -6.70
C ILE A 132 -17.35 4.07 -5.86
N CYS A 133 -17.06 5.36 -5.77
CA CYS A 133 -17.86 6.32 -5.01
C CYS A 133 -19.29 6.50 -5.56
N GLN A 134 -19.49 6.26 -6.86
CA GLN A 134 -20.80 6.39 -7.52
C GLN A 134 -21.68 5.12 -7.42
N LEU A 135 -21.18 4.05 -6.80
CA LEU A 135 -21.98 2.85 -6.52
C LEU A 135 -23.06 3.17 -5.46
N GLU A 136 -24.32 2.84 -5.74
CA GLU A 136 -25.49 3.31 -4.99
C GLU A 136 -25.56 2.81 -3.54
N THR A 137 -24.81 1.76 -3.22
CA THR A 137 -24.81 1.10 -1.92
C THR A 137 -23.42 0.93 -1.33
N VAL A 138 -22.43 1.67 -1.85
CA VAL A 138 -21.08 1.67 -1.32
C VAL A 138 -21.06 2.29 0.08
N LEU A 139 -20.20 1.74 0.91
CA LEU A 139 -19.96 2.22 2.26
C LEU A 139 -18.49 2.03 2.60
N PHE A 140 -17.93 3.03 3.28
CA PHE A 140 -16.60 2.98 3.85
C PHE A 140 -16.69 2.93 5.38
N ASN A 141 -15.77 2.19 6.01
CA ASN A 141 -15.62 2.13 7.46
C ASN A 141 -14.15 1.84 7.81
N ASP A 142 -13.83 1.76 9.10
CA ASP A 142 -12.46 1.51 9.60
C ASP A 142 -11.82 0.18 9.15
N SER A 143 -12.61 -0.75 8.58
CA SER A 143 -12.06 -1.98 7.99
C SER A 143 -11.62 -1.82 6.53
N CYS A 144 -12.01 -0.73 5.88
CA CYS A 144 -11.66 -0.41 4.50
C CYS A 144 -10.28 0.26 4.46
N GLY A 145 -9.38 -0.26 3.64
CA GLY A 145 -8.08 0.30 3.34
C GLY A 145 -7.92 0.79 1.89
N LEU A 146 -6.97 1.72 1.73
CA LEU A 146 -6.31 2.00 0.47
C LEU A 146 -4.87 1.48 0.56
N HIS A 147 -4.56 0.43 -0.19
CA HIS A 147 -3.20 -0.08 -0.29
C HIS A 147 -2.54 0.44 -1.55
N VAL A 148 -1.31 0.97 -1.43
CA VAL A 148 -0.51 1.41 -2.58
C VAL A 148 0.71 0.53 -2.69
N HIS A 149 0.85 -0.17 -3.80
CA HIS A 149 2.03 -0.95 -4.14
C HIS A 149 2.96 -0.11 -5.00
N VAL A 150 4.20 0.10 -4.57
CA VAL A 150 5.18 0.88 -5.34
C VAL A 150 6.36 -0.01 -5.74
N GLY A 151 6.78 0.08 -7.00
CA GLY A 151 7.91 -0.69 -7.53
C GLY A 151 8.47 -0.06 -8.80
N ARG A 152 9.23 -0.85 -9.58
CA ARG A 152 9.81 -0.46 -10.88
C ARG A 152 9.50 -1.51 -11.94
N GLY A 153 8.21 -1.78 -12.15
CA GLY A 153 7.75 -2.94 -12.92
C GLY A 153 8.41 -4.24 -12.45
N ASN A 154 9.22 -4.86 -13.31
CA ASN A 154 9.96 -6.10 -13.06
C ASN A 154 11.43 -5.89 -12.66
N ALA A 155 11.90 -4.69 -12.34
CA ALA A 155 13.28 -4.50 -11.89
C ALA A 155 13.46 -4.91 -10.41
N GLY A 156 12.43 -4.72 -9.59
CA GLY A 156 12.52 -4.86 -8.13
C GLY A 156 13.17 -3.64 -7.47
N ILE A 157 13.58 -3.79 -6.21
CA ILE A 157 14.21 -2.69 -5.44
C ILE A 157 15.56 -3.16 -4.93
N GLU A 158 16.59 -2.42 -5.27
CA GLU A 158 17.96 -2.68 -4.89
C GLU A 158 18.19 -2.40 -3.39
N LEU A 159 19.27 -2.96 -2.84
CA LEU A 159 19.54 -2.88 -1.41
C LEU A 159 19.69 -1.42 -0.94
N LEU A 160 20.45 -0.60 -1.66
CA LEU A 160 20.73 0.78 -1.24
C LEU A 160 19.46 1.66 -1.19
N PRO A 161 18.59 1.70 -2.22
CA PRO A 161 17.29 2.36 -2.11
C PRO A 161 16.44 1.82 -0.95
N LEU A 162 16.40 0.50 -0.74
CA LEU A 162 15.65 -0.08 0.38
C LEU A 162 16.23 0.34 1.75
N GLN A 163 17.55 0.48 1.85
CA GLN A 163 18.20 1.02 3.04
C GLN A 163 17.85 2.49 3.28
N LYS A 164 17.92 3.35 2.26
CA LYS A 164 17.52 4.77 2.38
C LYS A 164 16.06 4.92 2.78
N PHE A 165 15.17 4.17 2.11
CA PHE A 165 13.74 4.10 2.43
C PHE A 165 13.51 3.74 3.90
N THR A 166 14.11 2.63 4.35
CA THR A 166 13.95 2.16 5.74
C THR A 166 14.53 3.16 6.73
N CYS A 167 15.66 3.77 6.41
CA CYS A 167 16.33 4.73 7.27
C CYS A 167 15.47 5.98 7.48
N LEU A 168 14.87 6.52 6.41
CA LEU A 168 13.90 7.62 6.47
C LEU A 168 12.74 7.29 7.42
N LEU A 169 12.17 6.08 7.32
CA LEU A 169 11.08 5.66 8.18
C LEU A 169 11.49 5.58 9.65
N LEU A 170 12.63 4.94 9.96
CA LEU A 170 13.13 4.76 11.31
C LEU A 170 13.51 6.09 12.00
N LEU A 171 14.01 7.06 11.23
CA LEU A 171 14.49 8.35 11.74
C LEU A 171 13.44 9.46 11.78
N GLY A 172 12.16 9.14 11.53
CA GLY A 172 11.06 10.07 11.76
C GLY A 172 10.00 10.11 10.68
N GLY A 173 10.31 9.62 9.47
CA GLY A 173 9.37 9.65 8.35
C GLY A 173 8.05 8.96 8.67
N GLU A 174 8.10 7.77 9.28
CA GLU A 174 6.88 7.04 9.69
C GLU A 174 6.05 7.83 10.72
N ARG A 175 6.71 8.44 11.71
CA ARG A 175 6.05 9.25 12.76
C ARG A 175 5.35 10.49 12.17
N ILE A 176 6.00 11.15 11.22
CA ILE A 176 5.43 12.31 10.53
C ILE A 176 4.22 11.87 9.69
N LEU A 177 4.35 10.80 8.91
CA LEU A 177 3.30 10.29 8.02
C LEU A 177 2.06 9.80 8.77
N ASP A 178 2.19 9.30 10.01
CA ASP A 178 1.00 8.95 10.80
C ASP A 178 0.00 10.09 10.92
N ASN A 179 0.45 11.34 10.92
CA ASN A 179 -0.43 12.50 11.05
C ASN A 179 -1.46 12.59 9.91
N VAL A 180 -1.22 11.98 8.74
CA VAL A 180 -2.16 12.00 7.60
C VAL A 180 -3.12 10.81 7.58
N HIS A 181 -2.99 9.86 8.51
CA HIS A 181 -3.82 8.65 8.56
C HIS A 181 -4.72 8.67 9.81
N PRO A 182 -5.90 8.06 9.82
CA PRO A 182 -6.71 7.96 11.03
C PRO A 182 -6.06 7.05 12.07
N VAL A 183 -6.38 7.25 13.36
CA VAL A 183 -5.76 6.49 14.48
C VAL A 183 -5.85 4.98 14.26
N HIS A 184 -6.94 4.49 13.69
CA HIS A 184 -7.12 3.06 13.48
C HIS A 184 -6.19 2.44 12.40
N ARG A 185 -5.51 3.27 11.61
CA ARG A 185 -4.47 2.87 10.63
C ARG A 185 -3.05 3.15 11.14
N ARG A 186 -2.89 3.57 12.40
CA ARG A 186 -1.61 3.85 13.06
C ARG A 186 -1.33 2.80 14.14
N ASP A 187 -0.31 1.96 13.92
CA ASP A 187 0.26 1.09 14.98
C ASP A 187 -0.71 0.09 15.64
N GLN A 188 -1.67 -0.40 14.88
CA GLN A 188 -2.63 -1.39 15.34
C GLN A 188 -3.05 -2.28 14.19
N TRP A 189 -3.66 -3.42 14.46
CA TRP A 189 -4.19 -4.28 13.40
C TRP A 189 -5.14 -3.48 12.48
N PRO A 190 -4.99 -3.55 11.14
CA PRO A 190 -4.11 -4.43 10.35
C PRO A 190 -2.74 -3.83 9.94
N CYS A 191 -2.34 -2.69 10.52
CA CYS A 191 -1.24 -1.81 10.11
C CYS A 191 -0.26 -1.50 11.26
N PHE A 192 0.67 -2.41 11.58
CA PHE A 192 1.66 -2.24 12.64
C PHE A 192 2.90 -1.44 12.19
N ARG A 193 3.51 -0.64 13.06
CA ARG A 193 4.67 0.20 12.70
C ARG A 193 5.90 -0.60 12.31
N THR A 194 6.58 -0.14 11.27
CA THR A 194 7.88 -0.70 10.88
C THR A 194 8.94 -0.45 11.95
N SER A 195 8.91 0.71 12.61
CA SER A 195 9.87 1.10 13.65
C SER A 195 9.76 0.35 14.99
N THR A 196 8.65 -0.36 15.23
CA THR A 196 8.41 -1.07 16.50
C THR A 196 8.16 -2.57 16.34
N ASP A 197 7.58 -3.00 15.20
CA ASP A 197 7.04 -4.35 15.04
C ASP A 197 7.76 -5.25 14.04
N THR A 198 8.83 -4.78 13.42
CA THR A 198 9.68 -5.62 12.56
C THR A 198 10.68 -6.45 13.35
N LYS A 199 11.25 -7.48 12.73
CA LYS A 199 12.38 -8.22 13.31
C LYS A 199 13.57 -7.29 13.54
N LEU A 200 13.84 -6.37 12.62
CA LEU A 200 14.85 -5.32 12.79
C LEU A 200 14.53 -4.46 14.01
N ALA A 201 13.29 -3.96 14.10
CA ALA A 201 12.87 -3.10 15.19
C ALA A 201 13.02 -3.78 16.56
N ARG A 202 12.63 -5.05 16.66
CA ARG A 202 12.72 -5.85 17.89
C ARG A 202 14.06 -6.56 18.08
N LEU A 203 15.04 -6.30 17.20
CA LEU A 203 16.35 -6.95 17.19
C LEU A 203 16.26 -8.49 17.25
N LYS A 204 15.20 -9.07 16.66
CA LYS A 204 15.01 -10.53 16.50
C LYS A 204 15.79 -11.01 15.26
N ILE A 205 17.09 -10.72 15.24
CA ILE A 205 18.05 -11.10 14.19
C ILE A 205 19.32 -11.65 14.86
N ASP A 206 20.22 -12.28 14.08
CA ASP A 206 21.50 -12.75 14.59
C ASP A 206 22.44 -11.55 14.82
N ARG A 207 22.45 -11.04 16.05
CA ARG A 207 23.16 -9.81 16.41
C ARG A 207 24.67 -9.97 16.38
N GLU A 208 25.17 -11.09 16.89
CA GLU A 208 26.61 -11.35 16.95
C GLU A 208 27.18 -11.42 15.54
N GLU A 209 26.49 -12.10 14.63
CA GLU A 209 26.88 -12.17 13.23
C GLU A 209 26.86 -10.80 12.56
N VAL A 210 25.80 -9.99 12.77
CA VAL A 210 25.70 -8.66 12.16
C VAL A 210 26.73 -7.69 12.73
N GLU A 211 26.99 -7.74 14.03
CA GLU A 211 28.00 -6.91 14.71
C GLU A 211 29.40 -7.23 14.19
N ALA A 212 29.73 -8.51 13.96
CA ALA A 212 31.01 -8.96 13.43
C ALA A 212 31.29 -8.57 11.97
N ARG A 213 30.27 -8.13 11.21
CA ARG A 213 30.45 -7.68 9.81
C ARG A 213 31.30 -6.41 9.77
N ALA A 214 32.29 -6.39 8.89
CA ALA A 214 33.06 -5.20 8.56
C ALA A 214 32.17 -4.08 8.02
N GLU A 215 32.63 -2.84 8.14
CA GLU A 215 31.98 -1.70 7.49
C GLU A 215 32.01 -1.88 5.97
N GLY A 216 30.82 -1.81 5.35
CA GLY A 216 30.66 -1.94 3.91
C GLY A 216 30.38 -0.59 3.23
N ALA A 217 29.87 -0.67 1.99
CA ALA A 217 29.48 0.50 1.18
C ALA A 217 28.41 1.40 1.84
N GLY A 218 27.71 0.90 2.87
CA GLY A 218 26.74 1.66 3.67
C GLY A 218 27.36 2.64 4.69
N ALA A 219 28.66 2.55 4.99
CA ALA A 219 29.27 3.34 6.06
C ALA A 219 29.17 4.88 5.86
N PRO A 220 29.37 5.45 4.65
CA PRO A 220 29.15 6.88 4.43
C PRO A 220 27.70 7.30 4.73
N TRP A 221 26.73 6.49 4.33
CA TRP A 221 25.30 6.75 4.55
C TRP A 221 24.93 6.68 6.04
N LEU A 222 25.46 5.70 6.76
CA LEU A 222 25.31 5.60 8.22
C LEU A 222 25.84 6.84 8.93
N ARG A 223 27.02 7.34 8.53
CA ARG A 223 27.58 8.59 9.10
C ARG A 223 26.70 9.80 8.81
N ALA A 224 26.14 9.89 7.60
CA ALA A 224 25.23 10.97 7.21
C ALA A 224 23.90 10.99 8.01
N CYS A 225 23.57 9.93 8.76
CA CYS A 225 22.38 9.89 9.61
C CYS A 225 22.52 10.71 10.91
N ASP A 226 23.75 11.09 11.28
CA ASP A 226 24.11 11.81 12.52
C ASP A 226 23.37 11.31 13.77
N LEU A 227 23.70 10.09 14.18
CA LEU A 227 22.96 9.37 15.23
C LEU A 227 23.39 9.77 16.65
N GLU A 228 24.11 10.88 16.86
CA GLU A 228 24.67 11.23 18.18
C GLU A 228 23.59 11.40 19.26
N ASN A 229 22.47 12.01 18.88
CA ASN A 229 21.38 12.34 19.80
C ASN A 229 20.21 11.33 19.79
N ASP A 230 20.26 10.31 18.94
CA ASP A 230 19.18 9.33 18.81
C ASP A 230 19.14 8.31 19.96
N PRO A 231 17.97 7.75 20.31
CA PRO A 231 17.89 6.68 21.30
C PRO A 231 18.75 5.47 20.91
N CYS A 232 19.42 4.83 21.88
CA CYS A 232 20.33 3.70 21.65
C CYS A 232 19.70 2.61 20.75
N ARG A 233 18.42 2.28 20.98
CA ARG A 233 17.68 1.33 20.15
C ARG A 233 17.61 1.73 18.67
N ILE A 234 17.33 3.00 18.37
CA ILE A 234 17.30 3.53 17.00
C ILE A 234 18.70 3.47 16.40
N LYS A 235 19.74 3.85 17.17
CA LYS A 235 21.14 3.74 16.70
C LYS A 235 21.47 2.31 16.26
N THR A 236 21.16 1.32 17.08
CA THR A 236 21.40 -0.10 16.78
C THR A 236 20.61 -0.56 15.54
N GLN A 237 19.33 -0.18 15.44
CA GLN A 237 18.50 -0.54 14.28
C GLN A 237 19.07 0.02 12.97
N VAL A 238 19.47 1.31 12.96
CA VAL A 238 20.05 1.96 11.77
C VAL A 238 21.43 1.39 11.46
N GLN A 239 22.26 1.11 12.46
CA GLN A 239 23.55 0.42 12.25
C GLN A 239 23.35 -0.95 11.59
N TYR A 240 22.43 -1.77 12.09
CA TYR A 240 22.15 -3.09 11.52
C TYR A 240 21.58 -3.00 10.11
N LEU A 241 20.64 -2.07 9.87
CA LEU A 241 20.10 -1.77 8.55
C LEU A 241 21.21 -1.58 7.50
N TRP A 242 22.20 -0.75 7.80
CA TRP A 242 23.31 -0.46 6.90
C TRP A 242 24.32 -1.61 6.74
N LYS A 243 24.24 -2.63 7.60
CA LYS A 243 25.03 -3.87 7.53
C LYS A 243 24.32 -5.02 6.81
N ALA A 244 23.09 -4.85 6.34
CA ALA A 244 22.42 -5.85 5.52
C ALA A 244 23.24 -6.19 4.26
N LYS A 245 23.34 -7.47 3.90
CA LYS A 245 24.13 -7.99 2.77
C LYS A 245 23.33 -8.05 1.46
N SER A 246 22.01 -8.08 1.54
CA SER A 246 21.13 -8.19 0.37
C SER A 246 19.74 -7.63 0.64
N THR A 247 19.02 -7.26 -0.42
CA THR A 247 17.62 -6.87 -0.34
C THR A 247 16.74 -7.97 0.27
N ILE A 248 17.07 -9.25 0.01
CA ILE A 248 16.31 -10.39 0.55
C ILE A 248 16.45 -10.45 2.07
N GLU A 249 17.67 -10.28 2.58
CA GLU A 249 17.95 -10.26 4.02
C GLU A 249 17.22 -9.09 4.69
N LEU A 250 17.40 -7.87 4.17
CA LEU A 250 16.73 -6.70 4.72
C LEU A 250 15.20 -6.84 4.67
N GLY A 251 14.66 -7.33 3.55
CA GLY A 251 13.24 -7.65 3.43
C GLY A 251 12.76 -8.67 4.47
N GLN A 252 13.58 -9.66 4.87
CA GLN A 252 13.22 -10.55 5.98
C GLN A 252 13.25 -9.85 7.33
N TRP A 253 14.20 -8.94 7.55
CA TRP A 253 14.29 -8.16 8.78
C TRP A 253 13.13 -7.18 8.94
N LEU A 254 12.59 -6.68 7.81
CA LEU A 254 11.42 -5.80 7.77
C LEU A 254 10.08 -6.52 7.86
N LYS A 255 10.06 -7.85 7.95
CA LYS A 255 8.81 -8.57 8.26
C LYS A 255 8.39 -8.32 9.69
N GLY A 256 7.09 -8.17 9.89
CA GLY A 256 6.50 -8.12 11.22
C GLY A 256 6.73 -9.40 12.00
N VAL A 257 6.90 -9.25 13.31
CA VAL A 257 7.03 -10.34 14.27
C VAL A 257 5.65 -10.84 14.70
N ASP A 258 5.55 -12.08 15.16
CA ASP A 258 4.34 -12.61 15.79
C ASP A 258 3.08 -12.48 14.90
N MET A 259 3.24 -12.70 13.58
CA MET A 259 2.22 -12.57 12.53
C MET A 259 1.66 -11.16 12.31
N ARG A 260 2.29 -10.11 12.87
CA ARG A 260 1.92 -8.72 12.61
C ARG A 260 2.22 -8.35 11.15
N ARG A 261 1.26 -7.73 10.47
CA ARG A 261 1.48 -7.11 9.16
C ARG A 261 1.91 -5.66 9.35
N THR A 262 3.04 -5.29 8.76
CA THR A 262 3.63 -3.95 8.90
C THR A 262 2.99 -2.98 7.93
N VAL A 263 2.98 -1.70 8.28
CA VAL A 263 2.48 -0.59 7.44
C VAL A 263 3.19 -0.49 6.09
N TYR A 264 4.45 -0.92 6.03
CA TYR A 264 5.22 -1.05 4.80
C TYR A 264 5.62 -2.53 4.65
N ASP A 265 4.96 -3.26 3.76
CA ASP A 265 5.27 -4.67 3.49
C ASP A 265 6.19 -4.78 2.28
N VAL A 266 7.44 -5.18 2.54
CA VAL A 266 8.49 -5.26 1.53
C VAL A 266 8.49 -6.64 0.87
N ARG A 267 7.99 -6.70 -0.37
CA ARG A 267 7.92 -7.93 -1.15
C ARG A 267 9.07 -7.99 -2.15
N GLN A 268 10.01 -8.91 -1.91
CA GLN A 268 11.28 -9.01 -2.69
C GLN A 268 11.54 -10.38 -3.30
N LYS A 269 10.81 -11.43 -2.86
CA LYS A 269 10.94 -12.76 -3.46
C LYS A 269 9.88 -12.93 -4.55
N GLY A 270 10.33 -12.85 -5.80
CA GLY A 270 9.69 -13.61 -6.88
C GLY A 270 10.13 -15.07 -6.74
N GLY A 271 9.20 -15.95 -6.39
CA GLY A 271 9.47 -17.39 -6.35
C GLY A 271 8.25 -18.09 -6.90
N ALA A 272 8.43 -18.85 -7.99
CA ALA A 272 7.42 -19.78 -8.44
C ALA A 272 7.13 -20.75 -7.29
N SER A 273 5.89 -20.78 -6.81
CA SER A 273 5.39 -22.05 -6.28
C SER A 273 4.95 -22.88 -7.47
N GLU A 274 5.18 -24.18 -7.41
CA GLU A 274 4.65 -25.17 -8.37
C GLU A 274 3.11 -25.05 -8.55
N ASN A 275 2.43 -24.28 -7.70
CA ASN A 275 0.98 -24.15 -7.65
C ASN A 275 0.39 -22.86 -8.26
N ARG A 276 1.18 -21.98 -8.92
CA ARG A 276 0.70 -20.68 -9.50
C ARG A 276 -0.14 -19.81 -8.54
N ARG A 277 -0.01 -20.01 -7.22
CA ARG A 277 -0.81 -19.36 -6.18
C ARG A 277 -0.13 -18.14 -5.56
N LEU A 278 1.15 -17.90 -5.80
CA LEU A 278 1.91 -16.81 -5.18
C LEU A 278 2.32 -15.73 -6.20
N GLU A 279 2.18 -14.48 -5.77
CA GLU A 279 2.27 -13.26 -6.57
C GLU A 279 3.71 -12.88 -6.93
N TYR A 280 3.90 -12.38 -8.14
CA TYR A 280 5.18 -11.89 -8.69
C TYR A 280 5.55 -10.46 -8.23
N LYS A 281 4.91 -9.93 -7.19
CA LYS A 281 5.02 -8.52 -6.80
C LYS A 281 6.37 -8.24 -6.12
N ARG A 282 7.27 -7.53 -6.82
CA ARG A 282 8.51 -6.94 -6.27
C ARG A 282 8.30 -5.47 -5.94
N THR A 283 7.56 -5.22 -4.86
CA THR A 283 7.01 -3.91 -4.49
C THR A 283 7.13 -3.67 -2.99
N ILE A 284 6.99 -2.43 -2.57
CA ILE A 284 6.63 -2.07 -1.19
C ILE A 284 5.14 -1.76 -1.17
N GLU A 285 4.37 -2.47 -0.35
CA GLU A 285 2.96 -2.18 -0.10
C GLU A 285 2.83 -1.20 1.07
N PHE A 286 2.22 -0.05 0.81
CA PHE A 286 1.88 0.99 1.77
C PHE A 286 0.46 0.77 2.23
N ARG A 287 0.28 0.34 3.49
CA ARG A 287 -1.02 -0.09 4.03
C ARG A 287 -1.74 0.96 4.84
N GLN A 288 -1.11 2.08 5.18
CA GLN A 288 -1.71 3.08 6.09
C GLN A 288 -2.88 3.86 5.47
N GLY A 289 -3.05 3.77 4.15
CA GLY A 289 -4.10 4.47 3.44
C GLY A 289 -5.49 4.11 3.97
N ASP A 290 -6.25 5.15 4.32
CA ASP A 290 -7.66 5.04 4.66
C ASP A 290 -8.48 4.68 3.42
N GLY A 291 -9.42 3.75 3.56
CA GLY A 291 -10.29 3.30 2.47
C GLY A 291 -11.49 4.19 2.22
N ASP A 292 -11.72 5.23 3.05
CA ASP A 292 -12.77 6.22 2.79
C ASP A 292 -12.41 7.10 1.57
N LEU A 293 -13.11 6.85 0.47
CA LEU A 293 -12.93 7.55 -0.80
C LEU A 293 -13.81 8.81 -0.95
N SER A 294 -14.49 9.25 0.12
CA SER A 294 -15.24 10.52 0.10
C SER A 294 -14.35 11.76 -0.09
N ASP A 295 -13.06 11.63 0.25
CA ASP A 295 -12.00 12.60 -0.03
C ASP A 295 -11.33 12.25 -1.38
N GLU A 296 -11.97 12.61 -2.50
CA GLU A 296 -11.58 12.16 -3.84
C GLU A 296 -10.13 12.53 -4.24
N ASP A 297 -9.57 13.60 -3.65
CA ASP A 297 -8.19 14.04 -3.91
C ASP A 297 -7.14 13.21 -3.15
N TYR A 298 -7.52 12.62 -2.02
CA TYR A 298 -6.60 11.91 -1.13
C TYR A 298 -5.93 10.70 -1.78
N PRO A 299 -6.63 9.80 -2.51
CA PRO A 299 -5.99 8.66 -3.17
C PRO A 299 -4.84 9.07 -4.09
N ALA A 300 -5.04 10.08 -4.94
CA ALA A 300 -4.01 10.56 -5.85
C ALA A 300 -2.83 11.20 -5.10
N ALA A 301 -3.11 12.02 -4.09
CA ALA A 301 -2.07 12.60 -3.25
C ALA A 301 -1.28 11.51 -2.49
N TRP A 302 -1.93 10.47 -1.99
CA TRP A 302 -1.27 9.37 -1.27
C TRP A 302 -0.38 8.53 -2.18
N VAL A 303 -0.83 8.24 -3.40
CA VAL A 303 0.00 7.58 -4.42
C VAL A 303 1.23 8.45 -4.77
N LYS A 304 1.09 9.76 -4.90
CA LYS A 304 2.23 10.68 -5.10
C LYS A 304 3.22 10.64 -3.94
N VAL A 305 2.75 10.59 -2.70
CA VAL A 305 3.63 10.44 -1.51
C VAL A 305 4.35 9.09 -1.54
N ALA A 306 3.63 7.99 -1.75
CA ALA A 306 4.21 6.65 -1.75
C ALA A 306 5.26 6.47 -2.87
N THR A 307 4.94 6.92 -4.08
CA THR A 307 5.86 6.88 -5.23
C THR A 307 7.04 7.82 -5.04
N GLY A 308 6.82 9.02 -4.50
CA GLY A 308 7.87 10.01 -4.26
C GLY A 308 8.86 9.60 -3.16
N ILE A 309 8.41 8.94 -2.09
CA ILE A 309 9.31 8.35 -1.09
C ILE A 309 10.28 7.35 -1.74
N LEU A 310 9.77 6.49 -2.62
CA LEU A 310 10.62 5.50 -3.29
C LEU A 310 11.53 6.17 -4.32
N ALA A 311 11.02 7.11 -5.13
CA ALA A 311 11.81 7.88 -6.08
C ALA A 311 12.98 8.60 -5.38
N TRP A 312 12.72 9.28 -4.26
CA TRP A 312 13.77 9.88 -3.43
C TRP A 312 14.81 8.86 -2.97
N ALA A 313 14.38 7.66 -2.53
CA ALA A 313 15.32 6.64 -2.09
C ALA A 313 16.25 6.14 -3.23
N PHE A 314 15.75 6.13 -4.46
CA PHE A 314 16.55 5.84 -5.65
C PHE A 314 17.51 6.97 -5.98
N ASP A 315 17.00 8.19 -6.06
CA ASP A 315 17.70 9.31 -6.69
C ASP A 315 18.58 10.11 -5.74
N ALA A 316 18.30 10.10 -4.42
CA ALA A 316 19.05 10.88 -3.45
C ALA A 316 20.51 10.45 -3.41
N ASP A 317 21.43 11.37 -3.72
CA ASP A 317 22.84 11.20 -3.43
C ASP A 317 23.12 11.31 -1.92
N LEU A 318 24.39 11.13 -1.54
CA LEU A 318 24.78 11.11 -0.12
C LEU A 318 24.47 12.44 0.59
N GLU A 319 24.68 13.57 -0.09
CA GLU A 319 24.42 14.90 0.46
C GLU A 319 22.92 15.14 0.65
N THR A 320 22.14 14.86 -0.39
CA THR A 320 20.67 14.99 -0.36
C THR A 320 20.08 14.08 0.71
N PHE A 321 20.57 12.84 0.82
CA PHE A 321 20.14 11.93 1.87
C PHE A 321 20.42 12.47 3.26
N GLY A 322 21.65 12.89 3.55
CA GLY A 322 22.02 13.43 4.87
C GLY A 322 21.18 14.65 5.25
N ARG A 323 21.00 15.58 4.30
CA ARG A 323 20.14 16.76 4.47
C ARG A 323 18.68 16.38 4.77
N THR A 324 18.09 15.49 3.96
CA THR A 324 16.70 15.05 4.16
C THR A 324 16.52 14.39 5.54
N ILE A 325 17.45 13.53 5.97
CA ILE A 325 17.37 12.88 7.28
C ILE A 325 17.40 13.91 8.41
N GLN A 326 18.28 14.92 8.33
CA GLN A 326 18.34 15.97 9.34
C GLN A 326 17.05 16.81 9.37
N GLU A 327 16.55 17.23 8.20
CA GLU A 327 15.29 17.98 8.08
C GLU A 327 14.10 17.21 8.65
N VAL A 328 14.06 15.90 8.45
CA VAL A 328 13.02 15.03 9.00
C VAL A 328 13.11 14.94 10.52
N LYS A 329 14.31 14.72 11.08
CA LYS A 329 14.52 14.67 12.53
C LYS A 329 14.10 15.98 13.19
N ASP A 330 14.47 17.12 12.59
CA ASP A 330 14.13 18.45 13.09
C ASP A 330 12.63 18.80 12.92
N ALA A 331 11.95 18.15 11.97
CA ALA A 331 10.53 18.36 11.73
C ALA A 331 9.61 17.59 12.70
N ILE A 332 10.09 16.53 13.36
CA ILE A 332 9.28 15.71 14.27
C ILE A 332 8.61 16.59 15.34
N ASP A 333 7.32 16.38 15.54
CA ASP A 333 6.49 17.09 16.51
C ASP A 333 6.41 18.63 16.31
N GLN A 334 6.95 19.16 15.20
CA GLN A 334 6.85 20.58 14.83
C GLN A 334 5.57 20.88 14.05
N GLU A 335 5.25 22.18 13.95
CA GLU A 335 4.26 22.68 13.01
C GLU A 335 4.69 22.36 11.56
N LYS A 336 3.71 22.03 10.72
CA LYS A 336 3.92 21.69 9.29
C LYS A 336 4.92 20.55 9.06
N GLN A 337 5.11 19.65 10.03
CA GLN A 337 6.01 18.50 9.92
C GLN A 337 5.76 17.66 8.66
N VAL A 338 4.49 17.50 8.26
CA VAL A 338 4.10 16.81 7.02
C VAL A 338 4.66 17.54 5.81
N SER A 339 4.39 18.84 5.65
CA SER A 339 4.92 19.60 4.51
C SER A 339 6.44 19.64 4.48
N LYS A 340 7.11 19.74 5.64
CA LYS A 340 8.57 19.66 5.72
C LYS A 340 9.09 18.35 5.13
N LEU A 341 8.64 17.20 5.64
CA LEU A 341 9.01 15.88 5.10
C LEU A 341 8.74 15.78 3.60
N LEU A 342 7.52 16.12 3.17
CA LEU A 342 7.10 15.94 1.79
C LEU A 342 7.90 16.85 0.83
N LYS A 343 8.27 18.07 1.25
CA LYS A 343 9.17 18.95 0.50
C LYS A 343 10.59 18.38 0.41
N SER A 344 11.12 17.85 1.51
CA SER A 344 12.45 17.27 1.58
C SER A 344 12.65 16.05 0.69
N ILE A 345 11.57 15.36 0.31
CA ILE A 345 11.59 14.22 -0.63
C ILE A 345 11.04 14.58 -2.02
N GLY A 346 10.76 15.86 -2.29
CA GLY A 346 10.37 16.35 -3.61
C GLY A 346 8.92 16.10 -4.04
N ILE A 347 7.98 15.98 -3.09
CA ILE A 347 6.55 15.87 -3.44
C ILE A 347 6.03 17.21 -3.99
N PRO A 348 5.19 17.19 -5.05
CA PRO A 348 4.52 18.39 -5.57
C PRO A 348 3.61 19.12 -4.57
N GLU A 349 3.54 20.46 -4.67
CA GLU A 349 2.82 21.32 -3.71
C GLU A 349 1.30 21.06 -3.68
N ASP A 350 0.70 20.62 -4.79
CA ASP A 350 -0.71 20.23 -4.85
C ASP A 350 -0.98 19.02 -3.95
N ALA A 351 -0.14 17.98 -4.01
CA ALA A 351 -0.25 16.82 -3.13
C ALA A 351 0.07 17.15 -1.66
N ILE A 352 1.04 18.03 -1.42
CA ILE A 352 1.36 18.54 -0.08
C ILE A 352 0.14 19.24 0.54
N SER A 353 -0.54 20.07 -0.23
CA SER A 353 -1.72 20.82 0.23
C SER A 353 -2.85 19.88 0.68
N VAL A 354 -3.11 18.82 -0.10
CA VAL A 354 -4.08 17.77 0.26
C VAL A 354 -3.67 17.07 1.56
N MET A 355 -2.39 16.70 1.69
CA MET A 355 -1.86 15.99 2.87
C MET A 355 -1.86 16.86 4.13
N GLU A 356 -1.55 18.15 4.02
CA GLU A 356 -1.65 19.08 5.16
C GLU A 356 -3.09 19.30 5.60
N ALA A 357 -4.02 19.48 4.65
CA ALA A 357 -5.44 19.61 4.97
C ALA A 357 -5.95 18.35 5.68
N ARG A 358 -5.52 17.17 5.21
CA ARG A 358 -5.84 15.89 5.86
C ARG A 358 -5.23 15.78 7.26
N ALA A 359 -3.97 16.15 7.44
CA ALA A 359 -3.31 16.12 8.74
C ALA A 359 -4.03 17.00 9.79
N LYS A 360 -4.60 18.13 9.36
CA LYS A 360 -5.44 18.98 10.23
C LYS A 360 -6.74 18.27 10.62
N ARG A 361 -7.42 17.63 9.68
CA ARG A 361 -8.66 16.85 9.94
C ARG A 361 -8.43 15.67 10.89
N MET A 362 -7.24 15.06 10.89
CA MET A 362 -6.92 13.94 11.77
C MET A 362 -6.58 14.35 13.22
N LYS A 363 -6.44 15.65 13.48
CA LYS A 363 -6.15 16.21 14.82
C LYS A 363 -7.39 16.80 15.50
N SER A 364 -8.40 17.18 14.72
CA SER A 364 -9.74 17.57 15.19
C SER A 364 -10.57 16.35 15.55
#